data_AF-A0A940CF88-F1
#
_entry.id   AF-A0A940CF88-F1
#
_cell.length_a   1.000
_cell.length_b   1.000
_cell.length_c   1.000
_cell.angle_alpha   90.00
_cell.angle_beta   90.00
_cell.angle_gamma   90.00
#
_symmetry.space_group_name_H-M   'P 1'
#
loop_
_entity.id
_entity.type
_entity.pdbx_description
1 polymer ?
#
loop_
_entity_poly.entity_id
_entity_poly.type
_entity_poly.pdbx_seq_one_letter_code
_entity_poly.pdbx_strand_id
1 'polypeptide(L)'
;VVVKIGDFGLVKLPESTMTSMYTELKGSLNDPDLIHVGFANYEMCHETYAITRLCYFILTGRTNIEKQKEGAIKRFWNKGTSTDRSVRFTSVDEIMQAVRAITEGNK
;
A
#
# COMPACT_ATOMS: atom_id res chain seq x y z
N VAL A 1 22.14 -7.50 0.15
CA VAL A 1 20.98 -8.42 0.08
C VAL A 1 20.07 -7.93 -1.04
N VAL A 2 19.57 -8.82 -1.90
CA VAL A 2 18.61 -8.49 -2.97
C VAL A 2 17.30 -9.18 -2.62
N VAL A 3 16.21 -8.41 -2.52
CA VAL A 3 14.86 -8.92 -2.21
C VAL A 3 14.06 -9.02 -3.51
N LYS A 4 13.27 -10.09 -3.65
CA LYS A 4 12.38 -10.33 -4.80
C LYS A 4 10.94 -10.43 -4.32
N ILE A 5 10.00 -9.91 -5.10
CA ILE A 5 8.57 -10.06 -4.86
C ILE A 5 8.13 -11.42 -5.40
N GLY A 6 7.29 -12.13 -4.64
CA GLY A 6 6.67 -13.39 -5.03
C GLY A 6 5.18 -13.39 -4.71
N ASP A 7 4.50 -14.48 -5.05
CA ASP A 7 3.05 -14.68 -4.90
C ASP A 7 2.17 -13.75 -5.78
N PHE A 8 2.19 -14.04 -7.09
CA PHE A 8 1.35 -13.38 -8.09
C PHE A 8 0.00 -14.09 -8.30
N GLY A 9 -0.43 -14.98 -7.39
CA GLY A 9 -1.65 -15.78 -7.55
C GLY A 9 -2.95 -14.96 -7.63
N LEU A 10 -2.89 -13.70 -7.20
CA LEU A 10 -4.00 -12.74 -7.22
C LEU A 10 -3.71 -11.53 -8.13
N VAL A 11 -2.71 -11.60 -9.01
CA VAL A 11 -2.36 -10.48 -9.88
C VAL A 11 -3.52 -10.17 -10.83
N LYS A 12 -3.85 -8.88 -10.96
CA LYS A 12 -4.86 -8.41 -11.89
C LYS A 12 -4.21 -7.62 -13.01
N LEU A 13 -4.46 -8.04 -14.25
CA LEU A 13 -4.06 -7.28 -15.43
C LEU A 13 -5.11 -6.17 -15.67
N PRO A 14 -4.70 -4.91 -15.93
CA PRO A 14 -5.62 -3.79 -16.13
C PRO A 14 -6.66 -4.02 -17.23
N GLU A 15 -6.30 -4.80 -18.25
CA GLU A 15 -7.18 -5.13 -19.39
C GLU A 15 -8.01 -6.42 -19.17
N SER A 16 -7.80 -7.13 -18.07
CA SER A 16 -8.57 -8.35 -17.77
C SER A 16 -9.91 -8.01 -17.15
N THR A 17 -10.98 -8.16 -17.93
CA THR A 17 -12.38 -8.08 -17.47
C THR A 17 -12.82 -9.29 -16.65
N MET A 18 -11.99 -10.33 -16.53
CA MET A 18 -12.27 -11.55 -15.78
C MET A 18 -11.62 -11.54 -14.40
N THR A 19 -12.22 -10.81 -13.48
CA THR A 19 -12.17 -11.19 -12.06
C THR A 19 -13.46 -11.93 -11.75
N SER A 20 -13.38 -13.23 -11.43
CA SER A 20 -14.52 -13.96 -10.88
C SER A 20 -15.11 -13.13 -9.73
N MET A 21 -16.41 -12.84 -9.80
CA MET A 21 -17.17 -12.08 -8.80
C MET A 21 -17.04 -12.64 -7.38
N TYR A 22 -16.49 -13.85 -7.23
CA TYR A 22 -16.34 -14.61 -5.99
C TYR A 22 -14.88 -14.82 -5.56
N THR A 23 -13.93 -14.02 -6.05
CA THR A 23 -12.55 -14.13 -5.57
C THR A 23 -12.50 -13.67 -4.11
N GLU A 24 -12.25 -14.61 -3.20
CA GLU A 24 -12.03 -14.30 -1.79
C GLU A 24 -10.85 -13.33 -1.66
N LEU A 25 -11.09 -12.19 -1.00
CA LEU A 25 -10.03 -11.28 -0.59
C LEU A 25 -9.10 -12.01 0.38
N LYS A 26 -7.95 -12.47 -0.11
CA LYS A 26 -6.86 -12.98 0.72
C LYS A 26 -5.80 -11.88 0.86
N GLY A 27 -5.22 -11.75 2.05
CA GLY A 27 -4.20 -10.75 2.37
C GLY A 27 -4.55 -9.87 3.57
N SER A 28 -3.57 -9.59 4.42
CA SER A 28 -3.73 -8.82 5.67
C SER A 28 -3.47 -7.32 5.53
N LEU A 29 -2.86 -6.92 4.40
CA LEU A 29 -2.45 -5.53 4.13
C LEU A 29 -3.39 -4.78 3.20
N ASN A 30 -4.45 -5.43 2.71
CA ASN A 30 -5.39 -4.89 1.74
C ASN A 30 -6.08 -3.63 2.26
N ASP A 31 -6.46 -2.76 1.33
CA ASP A 31 -7.29 -1.59 1.61
C ASP A 31 -8.67 -2.03 2.14
N PRO A 32 -9.13 -1.54 3.31
CA PRO A 32 -10.46 -1.84 3.83
C PRO A 32 -11.59 -1.50 2.83
N ASP A 33 -11.36 -0.54 1.94
CA ASP A 33 -12.34 -0.12 0.94
C ASP A 33 -12.64 -1.22 -0.09
N LEU A 34 -11.70 -2.14 -0.35
CA LEU A 34 -11.92 -3.30 -1.21
C LEU A 34 -13.03 -4.23 -0.73
N ILE A 35 -13.34 -4.22 0.57
CA ILE A 35 -14.46 -4.99 1.14
C ILE A 35 -15.80 -4.44 0.63
N HIS A 36 -15.88 -3.11 0.44
CA HIS A 36 -17.11 -2.42 0.03
C HIS A 36 -17.23 -2.32 -1.49
N VAL A 37 -16.13 -2.01 -2.18
CA VAL A 37 -16.13 -1.81 -3.64
C VAL A 37 -15.94 -3.12 -4.40
N GLY A 38 -15.44 -4.16 -3.73
CA GLY A 38 -15.20 -5.48 -4.29
C GLY A 38 -13.88 -5.57 -5.07
N PHE A 39 -13.28 -6.76 -5.08
CA PHE A 39 -12.02 -7.03 -5.78
C PHE A 39 -12.10 -6.80 -7.31
N ALA A 40 -13.31 -6.85 -7.86
CA ALA A 40 -13.57 -6.49 -9.24
C ALA A 40 -13.18 -5.04 -9.58
N ASN A 41 -13.13 -4.15 -8.60
CA ASN A 41 -12.72 -2.75 -8.74
C ASN A 41 -11.33 -2.46 -8.14
N TYR A 42 -10.48 -3.50 -8.04
CA TYR A 42 -9.06 -3.33 -7.69
C TYR A 42 -8.36 -2.40 -8.68
N GLU A 43 -7.62 -1.43 -8.15
CA GLU A 43 -6.99 -0.32 -8.87
C GLU A 43 -5.68 0.07 -8.17
N MET A 44 -4.86 0.89 -8.83
CA MET A 44 -3.56 1.35 -8.32
C MET A 44 -3.66 2.01 -6.92
N CYS A 45 -4.75 2.70 -6.60
CA CYS A 45 -4.94 3.33 -5.29
C CYS A 45 -5.02 2.33 -4.13
N HIS A 46 -5.47 1.10 -4.40
CA HIS A 46 -5.52 0.01 -3.43
C HIS A 46 -4.14 -0.66 -3.27
N GLU A 47 -3.39 -0.75 -4.37
CA GLU A 47 -2.01 -1.25 -4.38
C GLU A 47 -1.09 -0.30 -3.58
N THR A 48 -1.18 1.01 -3.85
CA THR A 48 -0.36 2.01 -3.16
C THR A 48 -0.68 2.07 -1.67
N TYR A 49 -1.92 1.79 -1.26
CA TYR A 49 -2.29 1.61 0.14
C TYR A 49 -1.55 0.42 0.78
N ALA A 50 -1.63 -0.76 0.16
CA ALA A 50 -0.99 -1.98 0.68
C ALA A 50 0.53 -1.84 0.74
N ILE A 51 1.15 -1.27 -0.30
CA ILE A 51 2.59 -0.99 -0.34
C ILE A 51 2.97 0.02 0.75
N THR A 52 2.18 1.07 0.99
CA THR A 52 2.44 2.03 2.07
C THR A 52 2.51 1.31 3.42
N ARG A 53 1.56 0.39 3.69
CA ARG A 53 1.56 -0.40 4.94
C ARG A 53 2.78 -1.31 5.05
N LEU A 54 3.18 -1.94 3.95
CA LEU A 54 4.39 -2.77 3.89
C LEU A 54 5.66 -1.94 4.14
N CYS A 55 5.81 -0.80 3.47
CA CYS A 55 6.93 0.11 3.67
C CYS A 55 7.01 0.61 5.11
N TYR A 56 5.88 0.95 5.72
CA TYR A 56 5.83 1.33 7.13
C TYR A 56 6.33 0.20 8.06
N PHE A 57 5.90 -1.04 7.81
CA PHE A 57 6.36 -2.20 8.57
C PHE A 57 7.87 -2.41 8.40
N ILE A 58 8.40 -2.29 7.17
CA ILE A 58 9.84 -2.43 6.91
C ILE A 58 10.65 -1.33 7.61
N LEU A 59 10.16 -0.08 7.59
CA LEU A 59 10.85 1.07 8.17
C LEU A 59 10.83 1.09 9.71
N THR A 60 9.77 0.56 10.33
CA THR A 60 9.55 0.70 11.77
C THR A 60 9.58 -0.62 12.54
N GLY A 61 9.45 -1.76 11.86
CA GLY A 61 9.23 -3.08 12.46
C GLY A 61 7.85 -3.23 13.14
N ARG A 62 6.93 -2.28 12.93
CA ARG A 62 5.63 -2.21 13.63
C ARG A 62 4.49 -2.26 12.64
N THR A 63 3.36 -2.81 13.07
CA THR A 63 2.12 -2.87 12.27
C THR A 63 1.08 -1.84 12.72
N ASN A 64 1.22 -1.29 13.92
CA ASN A 64 0.31 -0.30 14.50
C ASN A 64 0.94 1.11 14.49
N ILE A 65 0.14 2.12 14.12
CA ILE A 65 0.52 3.53 14.01
C ILE A 65 0.36 4.31 15.32
N GLU A 66 -0.41 3.81 16.30
CA GLU A 66 -0.79 4.54 17.52
C GLU A 66 0.40 5.12 18.31
N LYS A 67 1.53 4.40 18.32
CA LYS A 67 2.74 4.82 19.04
C LYS A 67 3.75 5.54 18.15
N GLN A 68 3.38 5.86 16.90
CA GLN A 68 4.27 6.53 15.97
C GLN A 68 4.33 8.02 16.28
N LYS A 69 5.56 8.50 16.51
CA LYS A 69 5.83 9.91 16.75
C LYS A 69 5.53 10.73 15.49
N GLU A 70 5.15 12.00 15.69
CA GLU A 70 5.06 12.93 14.57
C GLU A 70 6.39 13.06 13.84
N GLY A 71 6.32 13.12 12.52
CA GLY A 71 7.51 13.10 11.68
C GLY A 71 7.26 12.57 10.28
N ALA A 72 8.34 12.33 9.54
CA ALA A 72 8.27 11.93 8.14
C ALA A 72 7.52 10.60 7.93
N ILE A 73 7.74 9.62 8.82
CA ILE A 73 7.07 8.31 8.75
C ILE A 73 5.55 8.43 8.99
N LYS A 74 5.12 9.26 9.93
CA LYS A 74 3.68 9.44 10.21
C LYS A 74 2.98 10.19 9.09
N ARG A 75 3.64 11.21 8.50
CA ARG A 75 3.13 11.90 7.30
C ARG A 75 3.04 10.96 6.10
N PHE A 76 4.06 10.12 5.89
CA PHE A 76 4.05 9.09 4.86
C PHE A 76 2.87 8.13 5.01
N TRP A 77 2.68 7.59 6.22
CA TRP A 77 1.53 6.73 6.54
C TRP A 77 0.21 7.43 6.26
N ASN A 78 0.00 8.62 6.82
CA ASN A 78 -1.26 9.36 6.67
C ASN A 78 -1.59 9.66 5.20
N LYS A 79 -0.59 9.99 4.37
CA LYS A 79 -0.79 10.20 2.94
C LYS A 79 -1.23 8.90 2.26
N GLY A 80 -0.50 7.80 2.45
CA GLY A 80 -0.79 6.56 1.74
C GLY A 80 -2.00 5.78 2.26
N THR A 81 -2.39 5.95 3.52
CA THR A 81 -3.56 5.29 4.13
C THR A 81 -4.74 6.23 4.38
N SER A 82 -4.77 7.40 3.72
CA SER A 82 -5.87 8.35 3.85
C SER A 82 -7.20 7.71 3.43
N THR A 83 -8.32 8.11 4.04
CA THR A 83 -9.66 7.71 3.58
C THR A 83 -10.01 8.34 2.23
N ASP A 84 -9.48 9.54 1.98
CA ASP A 84 -9.59 10.20 0.68
C ASP A 84 -8.57 9.62 -0.29
N ARG A 85 -9.07 8.96 -1.36
CA ARG A 85 -8.23 8.33 -2.39
C ARG A 85 -7.44 9.35 -3.22
N SER A 86 -7.93 10.58 -3.33
CA SER A 86 -7.32 11.63 -4.16
C SER A 86 -6.00 12.16 -3.59
N VAL A 87 -5.82 12.06 -2.27
CA VAL A 87 -4.61 12.50 -1.58
C VAL A 87 -3.56 11.39 -1.44
N ARG A 88 -3.91 10.15 -1.79
CA ARG A 88 -2.99 9.00 -1.71
C ARG A 88 -1.92 9.07 -2.79
N PHE A 89 -0.90 8.24 -2.63
CA PHE A 89 0.10 8.04 -3.67
C PHE A 89 -0.55 7.46 -4.92
N THR A 90 -0.30 8.09 -6.07
CA THR A 90 -0.87 7.66 -7.36
C THR A 90 -0.04 6.57 -8.03
N SER A 91 1.23 6.46 -7.65
CA SER A 91 2.19 5.52 -8.25
C SER A 91 3.19 4.98 -7.24
N VAL A 92 3.81 3.84 -7.60
CA VAL A 92 4.91 3.24 -6.83
C VAL A 92 6.14 4.16 -6.82
N ASP A 93 6.36 4.95 -7.88
CA ASP A 93 7.46 5.90 -7.95
C ASP A 93 7.36 7.00 -6.87
N GLU A 94 6.16 7.52 -6.61
CA GLU A 94 5.97 8.47 -5.51
C GLU A 94 6.29 7.85 -4.15
N ILE A 95 5.87 6.59 -3.93
CA ILE A 95 6.18 5.86 -2.70
C ILE A 95 7.69 5.69 -2.56
N MET A 96 8.36 5.28 -3.64
CA MET A 96 9.80 5.09 -3.65
C MET A 96 10.53 6.40 -3.31
N GLN A 97 10.12 7.53 -3.89
CA GLN A 97 10.69 8.84 -3.56
C GLN A 97 10.46 9.21 -2.09
N ALA A 98 9.26 8.98 -1.56
CA ALA A 98 8.96 9.26 -0.16
C ALA A 98 9.80 8.39 0.79
N VAL A 99 9.96 7.10 0.50
CA VAL A 99 10.79 6.20 1.30
C VAL A 99 12.28 6.58 1.24
N ARG A 100 12.79 6.97 0.06
CA ARG A 100 14.16 7.50 -0.08
C ARG A 100 14.37 8.74 0.77
N ALA A 101 13.45 9.71 0.71
CA ALA A 101 13.53 10.93 1.51
C ALA A 101 13.55 10.64 3.02
N ILE A 102 12.74 9.68 3.49
CA ILE A 102 12.75 9.24 4.90
C ILE A 102 14.09 8.60 5.28
N THR A 103 14.68 7.81 4.39
CA THR A 103 15.92 7.08 4.65
C THR A 103 17.14 7.99 4.61
N GLU A 104 17.16 8.96 3.70
CA GLU A 104 18.23 9.96 3.57
C GLU A 104 18.19 10.99 4.69
N GLY A 105 16.99 11.41 5.15
CA GLY A 105 16.85 12.31 6.30
C GLY A 105 17.19 11.70 7.66
N ASN A 106 17.40 10.37 7.72
CA ASN A 106 17.82 9.64 8.92
C ASN A 106 19.32 9.27 8.92
N LYS A 107 20.08 9.65 7.89
CA LYS A 107 21.54 9.56 7.86
C LYS A 107 22.18 10.83 8.40
#